data_AF-A0A399D2Y8-F1
#
_entry.id   AF-A0A399D2Y8-F1
#
_cell.length_a   1.000
_cell.length_b   1.000
_cell.length_c   1.000
_cell.angle_alpha   90.00
_cell.angle_beta   90.00
_cell.angle_gamma   90.00
#
_symmetry.space_group_name_H-M   'P 1'
#
loop_
_entity.id
_entity.type
_entity.pdbx_description
1 polymer ?
#
loop_
_entity_poly.entity_id
_entity_poly.type
_entity_poly.pdbx_seq_one_letter_code
_entity_poly.pdbx_strand_id
1 'polypeptide(L)'
;MTIKEKYQISRRNFIKVSAATTAGMSMMPLGGCNVEKVPAPMKRKFGKHDFMVTTLGLGGQASLQWTPEDVDPVPIILKAFDLGINYFDTSNLYADSQLNYNKAFQKLNLIPGKDSYNAELRKSIWLTSKTAMRWGNPGWPERENVRNWSNGENVECAVDDVKRSLTQLFGDGNGWYPEGAYLDMVLVHTLHNEAEIDVLYEGLETPLDPDGNFGALVALRDLRDGTNLTGMNPKNEKLIKHIGFSGHNNPPAMIDMIQRDEWGILDGMLVAINANDRLMFNMQHNVIPVAEAKGLGIIGMKAFADAAMYHKESRWSRNPEDVYRQVGEPGLPSRPLIEYSLTTPGVHTLIIGIGQIDEDPMKCQLVQNLYASQIEPDGLTDEERLKIEQLAANAKDGKTNYFQMGKEEFVAGPRMLKKEEKAGKNVFSWQTAFAGDEPISHYEVLIDGQVAGTVKHKPQTLKSKPFVFETDKSGAEVLVAAIDKTGNRMQAKLV
;
A
#
# COMPACT_ATOMS: atom_id res chain seq x y z
N MET A 1 -24.41 21.96 15.31
CA MET A 1 -24.08 22.35 13.92
C MET A 1 -23.88 21.08 13.10
N THR A 2 -24.56 20.96 11.96
CA THR A 2 -24.36 19.82 11.06
C THR A 2 -22.97 19.87 10.41
N ILE A 3 -22.41 18.72 9.99
CA ILE A 3 -21.13 18.58 9.24
C ILE A 3 -21.02 19.64 8.11
N LYS A 4 -22.16 20.02 7.51
CA LYS A 4 -22.30 20.98 6.42
C LYS A 4 -21.89 22.43 6.73
N GLU A 5 -21.75 22.83 7.99
CA GLU A 5 -21.47 24.23 8.37
C GLU A 5 -20.01 24.49 8.80
N LYS A 6 -19.23 23.45 9.13
CA LYS A 6 -17.97 23.60 9.90
C LYS A 6 -16.73 23.97 9.05
N TYR A 7 -16.72 23.72 7.73
CA TYR A 7 -15.51 23.83 6.89
C TYR A 7 -15.74 24.52 5.54
N GLN A 8 -16.30 25.73 5.53
CA GLN A 8 -16.63 26.46 4.30
C GLN A 8 -15.40 27.08 3.61
N ILE A 9 -15.26 26.88 2.29
CA ILE A 9 -14.24 27.58 1.47
C ILE A 9 -14.90 28.74 0.70
N SER A 10 -14.27 29.91 0.72
CA SER A 10 -14.74 31.05 -0.09
C SER A 10 -14.59 30.75 -1.60
N ARG A 11 -15.45 31.31 -2.46
CA ARG A 11 -15.36 31.09 -3.93
C ARG A 11 -13.99 31.41 -4.50
N ARG A 12 -13.35 32.49 -4.03
CA ARG A 12 -11.99 32.87 -4.43
C ARG A 12 -10.97 31.77 -4.07
N ASN A 13 -11.12 31.19 -2.89
CA ASN A 13 -10.23 30.12 -2.43
C ASN A 13 -10.55 28.80 -3.13
N PHE A 14 -11.82 28.49 -3.41
CA PHE A 14 -12.20 27.34 -4.22
C PHE A 14 -11.56 27.42 -5.60
N ILE A 15 -11.63 28.58 -6.28
CA ILE A 15 -10.95 28.76 -7.56
C ILE A 15 -9.44 28.54 -7.40
N LYS A 16 -8.79 28.97 -6.32
CA LYS A 16 -7.36 28.69 -6.10
C LYS A 16 -7.07 27.20 -5.89
N VAL A 17 -7.94 26.48 -5.18
CA VAL A 17 -7.80 25.04 -4.91
C VAL A 17 -8.08 24.22 -6.18
N SER A 18 -9.02 24.66 -7.02
CA SER A 18 -9.50 23.96 -8.22
C SER A 18 -8.81 24.40 -9.52
N ALA A 19 -8.20 25.59 -9.59
CA ALA A 19 -7.47 26.06 -10.77
C ALA A 19 -6.07 25.42 -10.92
N ALA A 20 -5.64 24.60 -9.97
CA ALA A 20 -4.47 23.74 -10.09
C ALA A 20 -4.75 22.47 -10.92
N THR A 21 -6.00 22.21 -11.31
CA THR A 21 -6.40 21.16 -12.26
C THR A 21 -6.68 21.79 -13.64
N THR A 22 -5.80 21.57 -14.60
CA THR A 22 -6.13 21.74 -16.02
C THR A 22 -7.07 20.62 -16.46
N ALA A 23 -8.17 21.00 -17.11
CA ALA A 23 -9.00 20.18 -17.99
C ALA A 23 -9.65 18.89 -17.42
N GLY A 24 -10.64 19.02 -16.53
CA GLY A 24 -11.50 17.87 -16.18
C GLY A 24 -12.83 18.17 -15.50
N MET A 25 -13.00 19.35 -14.87
CA MET A 25 -14.31 19.75 -14.36
C MET A 25 -15.14 20.36 -15.50
N SER A 26 -16.09 19.57 -15.98
CA SER A 26 -17.26 20.08 -16.71
C SER A 26 -17.79 21.32 -16.01
N MET A 27 -17.93 22.42 -16.77
CA MET A 27 -18.44 23.69 -16.28
C MET A 27 -19.84 23.47 -15.67
N MET A 28 -19.93 23.37 -14.35
CA MET A 28 -21.21 23.59 -13.67
C MET A 28 -21.64 25.03 -13.95
N PRO A 29 -22.93 25.28 -14.24
CA PRO A 29 -23.40 26.61 -14.59
C PRO A 29 -23.13 27.56 -13.42
N LEU A 30 -22.32 28.58 -13.68
CA LEU A 30 -22.01 29.67 -12.78
C LEU A 30 -23.25 30.56 -12.60
N GLY A 31 -24.19 30.12 -11.78
CA GLY A 31 -25.40 30.88 -11.44
C GLY A 31 -25.85 30.65 -10.00
N GLY A 32 -25.81 31.72 -9.19
CA GLY A 32 -26.56 31.84 -7.94
C GLY A 32 -25.86 31.37 -6.66
N CYS A 33 -25.64 32.31 -5.75
CA CYS A 33 -25.19 32.18 -4.35
C CYS A 33 -25.21 30.79 -3.69
N ASN A 34 -24.03 30.28 -3.29
CA ASN A 34 -23.79 29.69 -1.97
C ASN A 34 -22.28 29.48 -1.72
N VAL A 35 -21.86 29.56 -0.46
CA VAL A 35 -20.51 29.20 -0.01
C VAL A 35 -20.34 27.69 -0.25
N GLU A 36 -19.34 27.31 -1.05
CA GLU A 36 -19.20 25.91 -1.48
C GLU A 36 -18.66 25.05 -0.33
N LYS A 37 -19.42 23.99 -0.05
CA LYS A 37 -19.19 23.00 1.00
C LYS A 37 -18.00 22.12 0.61
N VAL A 38 -17.27 21.59 1.60
CA VAL A 38 -16.30 20.52 1.33
C VAL A 38 -17.02 19.39 0.57
N PRO A 39 -16.46 18.91 -0.56
CA PRO A 39 -17.10 17.85 -1.34
C PRO A 39 -17.20 16.57 -0.50
N ALA A 40 -18.24 15.77 -0.78
CA ALA A 40 -18.27 14.41 -0.25
C ALA A 40 -17.07 13.63 -0.79
N PRO A 41 -16.37 12.83 0.03
CA PRO A 41 -15.19 12.10 -0.43
C PRO A 41 -15.52 11.15 -1.59
N MET A 42 -14.77 11.27 -2.67
CA MET A 42 -14.73 10.27 -3.74
C MET A 42 -14.39 8.90 -3.15
N LYS A 43 -15.09 7.87 -3.65
CA LYS A 43 -14.89 6.48 -3.24
C LYS A 43 -14.62 5.59 -4.44
N ARG A 44 -13.79 4.56 -4.24
CA ARG A 44 -13.46 3.52 -5.23
C ARG A 44 -13.77 2.16 -4.64
N LYS A 45 -14.07 1.17 -5.50
CA LYS A 45 -14.15 -0.23 -5.06
C LYS A 45 -12.78 -0.66 -4.54
N PHE A 46 -12.73 -1.29 -3.38
CA PHE A 46 -11.45 -1.66 -2.77
C PHE A 46 -11.01 -3.08 -3.15
N GLY A 47 -10.27 -3.22 -4.25
CA GLY A 47 -9.85 -4.53 -4.76
C GLY A 47 -11.03 -5.49 -4.96
N LYS A 48 -10.87 -6.73 -4.50
CA LYS A 48 -11.92 -7.77 -4.52
C LYS A 48 -12.99 -7.61 -3.44
N HIS A 49 -12.86 -6.65 -2.53
CA HIS A 49 -13.74 -6.51 -1.38
C HIS A 49 -15.06 -5.85 -1.73
N ASP A 50 -16.11 -6.20 -0.99
CA ASP A 50 -17.39 -5.49 -1.00
C ASP A 50 -17.31 -4.25 -0.10
N PHE A 51 -16.39 -3.34 -0.44
CA PHE A 51 -16.17 -2.11 0.30
C PHE A 51 -15.81 -0.97 -0.65
N MET A 52 -16.47 0.18 -0.45
CA MET A 52 -16.17 1.42 -1.16
C MET A 52 -15.27 2.29 -0.28
N VAL A 53 -13.99 2.31 -0.60
CA VAL A 53 -12.96 3.05 0.16
C VAL A 53 -12.85 4.48 -0.35
N THR A 54 -12.67 5.45 0.55
CA THR A 54 -12.36 6.83 0.19
C THR A 54 -10.99 6.91 -0.47
N THR A 55 -10.85 7.77 -1.48
CA THR A 55 -9.55 7.97 -2.17
C THR A 55 -8.48 8.52 -1.23
N LEU A 56 -8.86 9.28 -0.21
CA LEU A 56 -7.99 9.66 0.91
C LEU A 56 -8.18 8.72 2.08
N GLY A 57 -7.08 8.25 2.68
CA GLY A 57 -7.02 7.59 3.98
C GLY A 57 -6.17 8.37 4.98
N LEU A 58 -6.43 8.20 6.28
CA LEU A 58 -5.62 8.80 7.34
C LEU A 58 -4.44 7.87 7.70
N GLY A 59 -3.22 8.35 7.49
CA GLY A 59 -2.01 7.62 7.88
C GLY A 59 -1.67 7.79 9.36
N GLY A 60 -1.28 6.71 10.03
CA GLY A 60 -0.95 6.69 11.47
C GLY A 60 0.45 7.19 11.83
N GLN A 61 1.22 7.73 10.86
CA GLN A 61 2.49 8.41 11.12
C GLN A 61 2.28 9.94 11.23
N ALA A 62 3.31 10.75 10.94
CA ALA A 62 3.30 12.20 11.17
C ALA A 62 2.94 12.51 12.63
N SER A 63 2.03 13.45 12.90
CA SER A 63 1.68 13.83 14.29
C SER A 63 0.97 12.73 15.07
N LEU A 64 0.50 11.64 14.45
CA LEU A 64 -0.07 10.52 15.21
C LEU A 64 1.01 9.64 15.87
N GLN A 65 2.22 9.61 15.30
CA GLN A 65 3.38 8.88 15.83
C GLN A 65 4.39 9.82 16.47
N TRP A 66 4.81 10.85 15.74
CA TRP A 66 5.84 11.82 16.12
C TRP A 66 5.20 13.13 16.56
N THR A 67 4.39 13.07 17.62
CA THR A 67 3.53 14.18 18.07
C THR A 67 4.37 15.40 18.51
N PRO A 68 4.27 16.56 17.83
CA PRO A 68 4.82 17.81 18.35
C PRO A 68 4.13 18.23 19.65
N GLU A 69 4.86 18.89 20.56
CA GLU A 69 4.35 19.25 21.90
C GLU A 69 3.06 20.10 21.85
N ASP A 70 2.88 20.89 20.80
CA ASP A 70 1.74 21.78 20.59
C ASP A 70 0.60 21.17 19.77
N VAL A 71 0.64 19.86 19.50
CA VAL A 71 -0.36 19.15 18.70
C VAL A 71 -1.07 18.08 19.52
N ASP A 72 -2.42 18.10 19.49
CA ASP A 72 -3.24 16.96 19.91
C ASP A 72 -3.62 16.12 18.67
N PRO A 73 -3.24 14.84 18.60
CA PRO A 73 -3.59 13.96 17.48
C PRO A 73 -5.08 13.58 17.43
N VAL A 74 -5.81 13.63 18.55
CA VAL A 74 -7.20 13.18 18.61
C VAL A 74 -8.13 14.04 17.72
N PRO A 75 -8.06 15.38 17.74
CA PRO A 75 -8.77 16.24 16.79
C PRO A 75 -8.51 15.94 15.31
N ILE A 76 -7.30 15.48 14.94
CA ILE A 76 -6.98 15.09 13.55
C ILE A 76 -7.84 13.89 13.15
N ILE A 77 -7.89 12.87 14.01
CA ILE A 77 -8.69 11.66 13.77
C ILE A 77 -10.18 12.01 13.71
N LEU A 78 -10.69 12.76 14.69
CA LEU A 78 -12.10 13.18 14.71
C LEU A 78 -12.47 13.98 13.45
N LYS A 79 -11.60 14.89 13.00
CA LYS A 79 -11.83 15.66 11.77
C LYS A 79 -11.85 14.76 10.53
N ALA A 80 -11.07 13.68 10.49
CA ALA A 80 -11.13 12.72 9.38
C ALA A 80 -12.47 11.99 9.33
N PHE A 81 -13.02 11.58 10.48
CA PHE A 81 -14.38 11.05 10.57
C PHE A 81 -15.45 12.08 10.16
N ASP A 82 -15.34 13.33 10.65
CA ASP A 82 -16.25 14.43 10.29
C ASP A 82 -16.26 14.68 8.77
N LEU A 83 -15.12 14.50 8.10
CA LEU A 83 -14.97 14.64 6.65
C LEU A 83 -15.43 13.41 5.85
N GLY A 84 -15.81 12.31 6.52
CA GLY A 84 -16.29 11.09 5.89
C GLY A 84 -15.20 10.18 5.32
N ILE A 85 -13.93 10.39 5.70
CA ILE A 85 -12.82 9.48 5.38
C ILE A 85 -13.10 8.13 6.06
N ASN A 86 -12.92 7.03 5.32
CA ASN A 86 -13.26 5.70 5.81
C ASN A 86 -12.12 4.68 5.75
N TYR A 87 -10.89 5.09 5.47
CA TYR A 87 -9.70 4.26 5.60
C TYR A 87 -8.75 4.84 6.63
N PHE A 88 -8.39 4.03 7.64
CA PHE A 88 -7.55 4.42 8.76
C PHE A 88 -6.40 3.43 8.91
N ASP A 89 -5.19 3.95 8.90
CA ASP A 89 -3.95 3.16 8.99
C ASP A 89 -3.23 3.45 10.31
N THR A 90 -2.69 2.40 10.92
CA THR A 90 -1.80 2.48 12.07
C THR A 90 -0.83 1.28 12.09
N SER A 91 -0.02 1.12 13.12
CA SER A 91 0.93 0.00 13.26
C SER A 91 1.36 -0.15 14.71
N ASN A 92 1.76 -1.37 15.10
CA ASN A 92 2.45 -1.61 16.38
C ASN A 92 3.78 -0.84 16.50
N LEU A 93 4.34 -0.36 15.39
CA LEU A 93 5.59 0.41 15.33
C LEU A 93 5.40 1.92 15.32
N TYR A 94 4.16 2.40 15.38
CA TYR A 94 3.87 3.83 15.27
C TYR A 94 3.68 4.47 16.64
N ALA A 95 4.49 4.05 17.62
CA ALA A 95 4.46 4.54 18.99
C ALA A 95 3.02 4.66 19.52
N ASP A 96 2.60 5.84 19.95
CA ASP A 96 1.29 6.11 20.55
C ASP A 96 0.13 6.21 19.55
N SER A 97 0.35 6.04 18.25
CA SER A 97 -0.69 6.18 17.22
C SER A 97 -1.94 5.35 17.53
N GLN A 98 -1.79 4.08 17.93
CA GLN A 98 -2.92 3.23 18.29
C GLN A 98 -3.68 3.73 19.54
N LEU A 99 -2.96 4.27 20.53
CA LEU A 99 -3.55 4.86 21.73
C LEU A 99 -4.29 6.17 21.42
N ASN A 100 -3.81 6.95 20.46
CA ASN A 100 -4.50 8.14 19.97
C ASN A 100 -5.80 7.77 19.24
N TYR A 101 -5.80 6.70 18.45
CA TYR A 101 -7.04 6.13 17.89
C TYR A 101 -8.02 5.68 18.98
N ASN A 102 -7.56 5.02 20.06
CA ASN A 102 -8.44 4.63 21.17
C ASN A 102 -9.15 5.84 21.80
N LYS A 103 -8.41 6.91 22.11
CA LYS A 103 -8.99 8.17 22.64
C LYS A 103 -10.06 8.73 21.69
N ALA A 104 -9.82 8.70 20.38
CA ALA A 104 -10.81 9.13 19.39
C ALA A 104 -12.01 8.17 19.31
N PHE A 105 -11.77 6.85 19.34
CA PHE A 105 -12.80 5.81 19.28
C PHE A 105 -13.73 5.86 20.49
N GLN A 106 -13.24 6.18 21.67
CA GLN A 106 -14.10 6.43 22.84
C GLN A 106 -15.08 7.58 22.58
N LYS A 107 -14.60 8.70 21.99
CA LYS A 107 -15.45 9.86 21.65
C LYS A 107 -16.45 9.57 20.54
N LEU A 108 -16.10 8.67 19.61
CA LEU A 108 -16.93 8.24 18.48
C LEU A 108 -17.84 7.05 18.82
N ASN A 109 -17.75 6.54 20.06
CA ASN A 109 -18.39 5.31 20.52
C ASN A 109 -18.08 4.08 19.64
N LEU A 110 -16.82 3.87 19.28
CA LEU A 110 -16.37 2.76 18.44
C LEU A 110 -15.83 1.55 19.22
N ILE A 111 -15.93 1.58 20.55
CA ILE A 111 -15.49 0.50 21.43
C ILE A 111 -16.64 -0.51 21.62
N PRO A 112 -16.51 -1.77 21.14
CA PRO A 112 -17.53 -2.80 21.32
C PRO A 112 -17.86 -3.06 22.81
N GLY A 113 -19.08 -3.50 23.07
CA GLY A 113 -19.55 -3.86 24.42
C GLY A 113 -19.92 -2.68 25.33
N LYS A 114 -19.80 -1.43 24.85
CA LYS A 114 -20.33 -0.25 25.53
C LYS A 114 -21.77 0.02 25.10
N ASP A 115 -22.62 0.52 25.99
CA ASP A 115 -24.03 0.83 25.68
C ASP A 115 -24.20 1.82 24.52
N SER A 116 -23.24 2.74 24.36
CA SER A 116 -23.24 3.74 23.28
C SER A 116 -22.62 3.23 21.97
N TYR A 117 -22.17 1.98 21.91
CA TYR A 117 -21.38 1.45 20.78
C TYR A 117 -22.09 1.62 19.43
N ASN A 118 -21.46 2.37 18.54
CA ASN A 118 -21.93 2.65 17.19
C ASN A 118 -21.40 1.59 16.21
N ALA A 119 -22.08 0.45 16.17
CA ALA A 119 -21.72 -0.66 15.30
C ALA A 119 -21.81 -0.32 13.81
N GLU A 120 -22.73 0.55 13.40
CA GLU A 120 -22.88 1.00 12.01
C GLU A 120 -21.66 1.81 11.57
N LEU A 121 -21.24 2.79 12.38
CA LEU A 121 -20.06 3.59 12.10
C LEU A 121 -18.80 2.71 12.08
N ARG A 122 -18.64 1.78 13.03
CA ARG A 122 -17.49 0.85 13.02
C ARG A 122 -17.45 0.01 11.75
N LYS A 123 -18.58 -0.48 11.25
CA LYS A 123 -18.65 -1.26 9.99
C LYS A 123 -18.42 -0.39 8.74
N SER A 124 -18.65 0.92 8.83
CA SER A 124 -18.49 1.84 7.70
C SER A 124 -17.04 2.24 7.41
N ILE A 125 -16.11 1.93 8.31
CA ILE A 125 -14.68 2.23 8.18
C ILE A 125 -13.84 0.97 8.01
N TRP A 126 -12.69 1.13 7.37
CA TRP A 126 -11.64 0.14 7.24
C TRP A 126 -10.46 0.51 8.13
N LEU A 127 -10.20 -0.29 9.17
CA LEU A 127 -9.09 -0.09 10.10
C LEU A 127 -7.99 -1.12 9.87
N THR A 128 -6.81 -0.63 9.52
CA THR A 128 -5.63 -1.44 9.23
C THR A 128 -4.55 -1.23 10.28
N SER A 129 -4.05 -2.32 10.87
CA SER A 129 -2.80 -2.33 11.64
C SER A 129 -1.77 -3.26 10.99
N LYS A 130 -0.59 -3.37 11.59
CA LYS A 130 0.56 -4.06 11.02
C LYS A 130 1.35 -4.81 12.08
N THR A 131 1.97 -5.90 11.64
CA THR A 131 2.97 -6.63 12.41
C THR A 131 4.29 -6.66 11.65
N ALA A 132 5.40 -6.45 12.35
CA ALA A 132 6.74 -6.68 11.79
C ALA A 132 7.35 -8.02 12.21
N MET A 133 6.52 -8.92 12.70
CA MET A 133 6.88 -10.30 12.98
C MET A 133 6.66 -11.16 11.73
N ARG A 134 7.66 -11.97 11.39
CA ARG A 134 7.63 -12.97 10.30
C ARG A 134 7.16 -14.33 10.80
N TRP A 135 7.29 -14.59 12.09
CA TRP A 135 6.88 -15.82 12.75
C TRP A 135 5.49 -15.70 13.37
N GLY A 136 4.71 -16.77 13.25
CA GLY A 136 3.35 -16.89 13.78
C GLY A 136 3.30 -17.25 15.26
N ASN A 137 4.34 -17.89 15.79
CA ASN A 137 4.49 -18.29 17.19
C ASN A 137 5.84 -17.91 17.79
N PRO A 138 5.97 -17.89 19.13
CA PRO A 138 7.23 -17.63 19.83
C PRO A 138 8.31 -18.71 19.63
N GLY A 139 9.50 -18.46 20.19
CA GLY A 139 10.57 -19.47 20.24
C GLY A 139 11.20 -19.78 18.89
N TRP A 140 11.11 -18.86 17.93
CA TRP A 140 11.62 -19.04 16.58
C TRP A 140 13.15 -18.94 16.48
N PRO A 141 13.77 -19.65 15.52
CA PRO A 141 15.21 -19.54 15.27
C PRO A 141 15.55 -18.24 14.53
N GLU A 142 16.71 -17.67 14.84
CA GLU A 142 17.29 -16.62 13.99
C GLU A 142 17.57 -17.17 12.59
N ARG A 143 17.26 -16.37 11.57
CA ARG A 143 17.55 -16.68 10.18
C ARG A 143 18.22 -15.50 9.51
N GLU A 144 19.18 -15.81 8.65
CA GLU A 144 19.89 -14.79 7.88
C GLU A 144 18.90 -13.96 7.06
N ASN A 145 19.08 -12.63 7.07
CA ASN A 145 18.25 -11.66 6.35
C ASN A 145 16.76 -11.61 6.77
N VAL A 146 16.37 -12.28 7.85
CA VAL A 146 15.01 -12.23 8.40
C VAL A 146 14.99 -11.33 9.63
N ARG A 147 14.20 -10.24 9.58
CA ARG A 147 14.07 -9.31 10.70
C ARG A 147 12.69 -9.39 11.32
N ASN A 148 12.65 -9.58 12.63
CA ASN A 148 11.46 -9.47 13.46
C ASN A 148 11.63 -8.28 14.40
N TRP A 149 10.62 -7.42 14.53
CA TRP A 149 10.68 -6.34 15.50
C TRP A 149 9.30 -5.82 15.90
N SER A 150 9.19 -5.27 17.11
CA SER A 150 7.99 -4.59 17.63
C SER A 150 8.40 -3.42 18.55
N ASN A 151 7.47 -2.51 18.83
CA ASN A 151 7.62 -1.52 19.91
C ASN A 151 6.88 -1.93 21.19
N GLY A 152 6.26 -3.12 21.21
CA GLY A 152 5.65 -3.68 22.41
C GLY A 152 6.67 -4.38 23.29
N GLU A 153 6.48 -4.27 24.60
CA GLU A 153 7.12 -5.17 25.56
C GLU A 153 6.49 -6.56 25.43
N ASN A 154 7.30 -7.62 25.53
CA ASN A 154 6.86 -9.02 25.50
C ASN A 154 6.09 -9.45 24.22
N VAL A 155 6.43 -8.86 23.06
CA VAL A 155 5.93 -9.32 21.76
C VAL A 155 6.92 -10.32 21.18
N GLU A 156 6.50 -11.57 21.00
CA GLU A 156 7.36 -12.64 20.51
C GLU A 156 6.97 -13.13 19.12
N CYS A 157 5.72 -12.88 18.68
CA CYS A 157 5.24 -13.30 17.37
C CYS A 157 4.13 -12.39 16.78
N ALA A 158 3.70 -12.68 15.56
CA ALA A 158 2.66 -11.93 14.86
C ALA A 158 1.31 -11.90 15.62
N VAL A 159 0.98 -12.98 16.32
CA VAL A 159 -0.27 -13.09 17.09
C VAL A 159 -0.28 -12.13 18.28
N ASP A 160 0.87 -11.95 18.94
CA ASP A 160 1.03 -11.00 20.05
C ASP A 160 0.82 -9.57 19.56
N ASP A 161 1.39 -9.23 18.39
CA ASP A 161 1.22 -7.92 17.76
C ASP A 161 -0.26 -7.63 17.40
N VAL A 162 -1.01 -8.63 16.92
CA VAL A 162 -2.45 -8.46 16.64
C VAL A 162 -3.22 -8.22 17.92
N LYS A 163 -3.00 -9.04 18.95
CA LYS A 163 -3.67 -8.89 20.25
C LYS A 163 -3.32 -7.56 20.89
N ARG A 164 -2.04 -7.14 20.87
CA ARG A 164 -1.59 -5.83 21.32
C ARG A 164 -2.27 -4.68 20.57
N SER A 165 -2.47 -4.81 19.27
CA SER A 165 -3.24 -3.80 18.51
C SER A 165 -4.65 -3.67 19.05
N LEU A 166 -5.33 -4.78 19.34
CA LEU A 166 -6.68 -4.74 19.90
C LEU A 166 -6.73 -4.15 21.30
N THR A 167 -5.76 -4.48 22.17
CA THR A 167 -5.70 -3.87 23.51
C THR A 167 -5.48 -2.38 23.42
N GLN A 168 -4.61 -1.91 22.52
CA GLN A 168 -4.33 -0.49 22.38
C GLN A 168 -5.47 0.27 21.71
N LEU A 169 -6.10 -0.27 20.65
CA LEU A 169 -7.14 0.41 19.88
C LEU A 169 -8.51 0.40 20.55
N PHE A 170 -8.84 -0.70 21.25
CA PHE A 170 -10.19 -0.92 21.80
C PHE A 170 -10.23 -1.17 23.30
N GLY A 171 -9.09 -1.55 23.88
CA GLY A 171 -9.00 -2.06 25.25
C GLY A 171 -8.25 -1.15 26.21
N ASP A 172 -7.52 -1.78 27.12
CA ASP A 172 -6.77 -1.15 28.22
C ASP A 172 -5.28 -0.90 27.91
N GLY A 173 -4.82 -1.31 26.72
CA GLY A 173 -3.42 -1.28 26.32
C GLY A 173 -2.52 -2.34 26.97
N ASN A 174 -3.03 -3.15 27.91
CA ASN A 174 -2.26 -4.00 28.82
C ASN A 174 -2.73 -5.47 28.88
N GLY A 175 -3.38 -5.95 27.82
CA GLY A 175 -3.72 -7.37 27.66
C GLY A 175 -5.21 -7.65 27.54
N TRP A 176 -6.07 -6.67 27.83
CA TRP A 176 -7.51 -6.80 27.66
C TRP A 176 -8.02 -6.03 26.43
N TYR A 177 -8.94 -6.65 25.69
CA TYR A 177 -9.76 -6.02 24.65
C TYR A 177 -11.20 -6.57 24.74
N PRO A 178 -12.22 -5.78 24.37
CA PRO A 178 -13.61 -6.22 24.47
C PRO A 178 -13.95 -7.27 23.40
N GLU A 179 -14.90 -8.16 23.72
CA GLU A 179 -15.50 -9.06 22.75
C GLU A 179 -16.09 -8.27 21.57
N GLY A 180 -15.87 -8.76 20.34
CA GLY A 180 -16.27 -8.08 19.12
C GLY A 180 -15.29 -6.99 18.64
N ALA A 181 -14.15 -6.78 19.31
CA ALA A 181 -13.05 -6.00 18.77
C ALA A 181 -12.39 -6.73 17.59
N TYR A 182 -12.11 -6.01 16.51
CA TYR A 182 -11.45 -6.57 15.33
C TYR A 182 -10.73 -5.50 14.52
N LEU A 183 -9.73 -5.93 13.75
CA LEU A 183 -9.10 -5.17 12.66
C LEU A 183 -9.70 -5.59 11.32
N ASP A 184 -9.95 -4.63 10.42
CA ASP A 184 -10.38 -4.99 9.07
C ASP A 184 -9.23 -5.65 8.31
N MET A 185 -7.99 -5.17 8.50
CA MET A 185 -6.82 -5.80 7.89
C MET A 185 -5.59 -5.76 8.78
N VAL A 186 -4.79 -6.81 8.72
CA VAL A 186 -3.42 -6.82 9.25
C VAL A 186 -2.44 -6.96 8.08
N LEU A 187 -1.48 -6.05 8.02
CA LEU A 187 -0.39 -6.10 7.05
C LEU A 187 0.88 -6.64 7.71
N VAL A 188 1.52 -7.61 7.06
CA VAL A 188 2.92 -7.93 7.34
C VAL A 188 3.80 -6.76 6.88
N HIS A 189 4.63 -6.23 7.78
CA HIS A 189 5.30 -4.93 7.63
C HIS A 189 6.80 -5.00 7.96
N THR A 190 7.68 -4.36 7.20
CA THR A 190 7.62 -4.14 5.75
C THR A 190 8.43 -5.23 5.08
N LEU A 191 8.04 -5.71 3.91
CA LEU A 191 8.83 -6.70 3.17
C LEU A 191 10.10 -6.06 2.59
N HIS A 192 11.26 -6.71 2.79
CA HIS A 192 12.54 -6.26 2.24
C HIS A 192 13.17 -7.22 1.22
N ASN A 193 13.01 -8.53 1.42
CA ASN A 193 13.73 -9.55 0.67
C ASN A 193 12.94 -10.88 0.67
N GLU A 194 13.40 -11.84 -0.14
CA GLU A 194 12.76 -13.15 -0.29
C GLU A 194 12.92 -14.06 0.95
N ALA A 195 14.00 -13.91 1.74
CA ALA A 195 14.19 -14.72 2.95
C ALA A 195 13.10 -14.45 4.01
N GLU A 196 12.63 -13.20 4.12
CA GLU A 196 11.46 -12.89 4.95
C GLU A 196 10.19 -13.60 4.44
N ILE A 197 10.03 -13.72 3.12
CA ILE A 197 8.88 -14.37 2.47
C ILE A 197 8.92 -15.88 2.70
N ASP A 198 10.11 -16.49 2.65
CA ASP A 198 10.29 -17.90 2.97
C ASP A 198 9.74 -18.24 4.35
N VAL A 199 10.07 -17.42 5.36
CA VAL A 199 9.54 -17.59 6.72
C VAL A 199 8.03 -17.38 6.76
N LEU A 200 7.52 -16.33 6.11
CA LEU A 200 6.09 -15.99 6.15
C LEU A 200 5.19 -17.12 5.63
N TYR A 201 5.65 -17.87 4.64
CA TYR A 201 4.92 -18.98 4.04
C TYR A 201 5.14 -20.35 4.72
N GLU A 202 5.98 -20.45 5.75
CA GLU A 202 6.13 -21.71 6.49
C GLU A 202 4.82 -22.12 7.17
N GLY A 203 4.45 -23.39 7.03
CA GLY A 203 3.15 -23.92 7.44
C GLY A 203 2.03 -23.70 6.42
N LEU A 204 2.27 -22.95 5.34
CA LEU A 204 1.44 -22.95 4.13
C LEU A 204 2.08 -23.82 3.03
N GLU A 205 3.34 -23.52 2.68
CA GLU A 205 4.11 -24.24 1.66
C GLU A 205 4.74 -25.53 2.20
N THR A 206 4.98 -25.58 3.51
CA THR A 206 5.44 -26.77 4.23
C THR A 206 4.29 -27.35 5.07
N PRO A 207 4.33 -28.65 5.41
CA PRO A 207 3.39 -29.21 6.37
C PRO A 207 3.38 -28.39 7.67
N LEU A 208 2.19 -27.99 8.14
CA LEU A 208 2.04 -27.26 9.39
C LEU A 208 2.32 -28.20 10.58
N ASP A 209 3.29 -27.82 11.40
CA ASP A 209 3.60 -28.45 12.68
C ASP A 209 3.30 -27.47 13.82
N PRO A 210 2.18 -27.63 14.56
CA PRO A 210 1.82 -26.74 15.67
C PRO A 210 2.81 -26.78 16.85
N ASP A 211 3.60 -27.85 16.99
CA ASP A 211 4.63 -27.97 18.02
C ASP A 211 5.99 -27.39 17.55
N GLY A 212 6.11 -27.06 16.27
CA GLY A 212 7.27 -26.42 15.65
C GLY A 212 7.10 -24.91 15.44
N ASN A 213 7.96 -24.29 14.62
CA ASN A 213 7.81 -22.89 14.21
C ASN A 213 7.14 -22.77 12.84
N PHE A 214 6.33 -21.74 12.67
CA PHE A 214 5.64 -21.47 11.41
C PHE A 214 5.50 -19.98 11.14
N GLY A 215 5.24 -19.64 9.88
CA GLY A 215 5.15 -18.27 9.41
C GLY A 215 3.95 -17.51 9.95
N ALA A 216 4.02 -16.19 9.88
CA ALA A 216 2.94 -15.32 10.33
C ALA A 216 1.64 -15.56 9.54
N LEU A 217 1.71 -15.92 8.25
CA LEU A 217 0.52 -16.03 7.41
C LEU A 217 -0.44 -17.13 7.90
N VAL A 218 0.06 -18.30 8.30
CA VAL A 218 -0.79 -19.39 8.77
C VAL A 218 -1.42 -19.08 10.13
N ALA A 219 -0.72 -18.36 11.01
CA ALA A 219 -1.28 -17.88 12.28
C ALA A 219 -2.31 -16.77 12.09
N LEU A 220 -2.05 -15.81 11.19
CA LEU A 220 -3.02 -14.77 10.87
C LEU A 220 -4.28 -15.38 10.23
N ARG A 221 -4.15 -16.46 9.46
CA ARG A 221 -5.30 -17.22 8.93
C ARG A 221 -6.20 -17.74 10.05
N ASP A 222 -5.63 -18.27 11.13
CA ASP A 222 -6.40 -18.71 12.29
C ASP A 222 -7.20 -17.56 12.91
N LEU A 223 -6.59 -16.39 13.08
CA LEU A 223 -7.25 -15.19 13.60
C LEU A 223 -8.32 -14.61 12.66
N ARG A 224 -8.20 -14.87 11.35
CA ARG A 224 -9.19 -14.46 10.34
C ARG A 224 -10.40 -15.39 10.35
N ASP A 225 -10.12 -16.69 10.33
CA ASP A 225 -11.13 -17.72 10.08
C ASP A 225 -11.79 -18.18 11.38
N GLY A 226 -11.21 -17.84 12.54
CA GLY A 226 -11.66 -18.31 13.85
C GLY A 226 -11.34 -19.80 14.04
N THR A 227 -10.21 -20.25 13.52
CA THR A 227 -9.69 -21.60 13.69
C THR A 227 -8.50 -21.60 14.66
N ASN A 228 -8.04 -22.79 15.04
CA ASN A 228 -6.86 -22.97 15.88
C ASN A 228 -5.93 -24.06 15.32
N LEU A 229 -5.68 -24.04 14.02
CA LEU A 229 -4.84 -25.04 13.36
C LEU A 229 -3.38 -24.94 13.81
N THR A 230 -2.94 -23.74 14.19
CA THR A 230 -1.58 -23.42 14.64
C THR A 230 -1.38 -23.55 16.14
N GLY A 231 -2.45 -23.70 16.93
CA GLY A 231 -2.40 -23.62 18.39
C GLY A 231 -2.39 -22.20 18.98
N MET A 232 -2.21 -21.15 18.15
CA MET A 232 -2.06 -19.76 18.62
C MET A 232 -3.39 -19.01 18.86
N ASN A 233 -4.53 -19.63 18.53
CA ASN A 233 -5.88 -19.08 18.70
C ASN A 233 -6.79 -20.05 19.49
N PRO A 234 -6.45 -20.42 20.74
CA PRO A 234 -7.16 -21.47 21.50
C PRO A 234 -8.64 -21.15 21.79
N LYS A 235 -9.03 -19.88 21.65
CA LYS A 235 -10.41 -19.40 21.82
C LYS A 235 -11.20 -19.31 20.51
N ASN A 236 -10.60 -19.68 19.37
CA ASN A 236 -11.22 -19.59 18.04
C ASN A 236 -11.75 -18.18 17.73
N GLU A 237 -11.01 -17.15 18.14
CA GLU A 237 -11.40 -15.75 17.97
C GLU A 237 -11.27 -15.31 16.52
N LYS A 238 -12.18 -14.44 16.06
CA LYS A 238 -12.14 -13.78 14.75
C LYS A 238 -11.67 -12.34 14.90
N LEU A 239 -10.37 -12.17 15.09
CA LEU A 239 -9.74 -10.90 15.46
C LEU A 239 -9.41 -10.01 14.26
N ILE A 240 -9.32 -10.59 13.06
CA ILE A 240 -9.01 -9.87 11.81
C ILE A 240 -9.98 -10.29 10.70
N LYS A 241 -10.23 -9.45 9.71
CA LYS A 241 -11.01 -9.85 8.51
C LYS A 241 -10.16 -10.19 7.30
N HIS A 242 -9.03 -9.48 7.14
CA HIS A 242 -8.20 -9.55 5.94
C HIS A 242 -6.71 -9.59 6.29
N ILE A 243 -5.94 -10.25 5.44
CA ILE A 243 -4.48 -10.37 5.59
C ILE A 243 -3.82 -9.74 4.37
N GLY A 244 -2.83 -8.89 4.58
CA GLY A 244 -2.07 -8.31 3.49
C GLY A 244 -0.61 -8.12 3.84
N PHE A 245 0.08 -7.37 3.01
CA PHE A 245 1.47 -7.01 3.25
C PHE A 245 1.74 -5.56 2.87
N SER A 246 2.90 -5.06 3.27
CA SER A 246 3.36 -3.73 2.92
C SER A 246 4.81 -3.73 2.52
N GLY A 247 5.19 -2.84 1.61
CA GLY A 247 6.56 -2.72 1.15
C GLY A 247 6.89 -1.32 0.64
N HIS A 248 8.10 -0.87 0.96
CA HIS A 248 8.64 0.39 0.47
C HIS A 248 9.63 0.20 -0.67
N ASN A 249 10.37 -0.92 -0.66
CA ASN A 249 11.71 -0.95 -1.22
C ASN A 249 11.85 -1.80 -2.49
N ASN A 250 11.48 -3.09 -2.41
CA ASN A 250 11.94 -4.13 -3.32
C ASN A 250 10.77 -4.72 -4.14
N PRO A 251 10.46 -4.19 -5.34
CA PRO A 251 9.40 -4.74 -6.18
C PRO A 251 9.54 -6.23 -6.48
N PRO A 252 10.73 -6.78 -6.79
CA PRO A 252 10.92 -8.23 -6.94
C PRO A 252 10.40 -9.06 -5.77
N ALA A 253 10.80 -8.74 -4.53
CA ALA A 253 10.32 -9.46 -3.34
C ALA A 253 8.80 -9.28 -3.16
N MET A 254 8.26 -8.09 -3.41
CA MET A 254 6.81 -7.88 -3.30
C MET A 254 6.02 -8.65 -4.39
N ILE A 255 6.56 -8.78 -5.60
CA ILE A 255 6.00 -9.64 -6.65
C ILE A 255 6.05 -11.10 -6.20
N ASP A 256 7.19 -11.54 -5.64
CA ASP A 256 7.37 -12.89 -5.10
C ASP A 256 6.31 -13.25 -4.06
N MET A 257 6.07 -12.34 -3.11
CA MET A 257 5.02 -12.46 -2.09
C MET A 257 3.66 -12.73 -2.70
N ILE A 258 3.27 -12.03 -3.78
CA ILE A 258 1.97 -12.23 -4.45
C ILE A 258 1.95 -13.55 -5.24
N GLN A 259 3.05 -13.86 -5.93
CA GLN A 259 3.14 -15.01 -6.83
C GLN A 259 3.20 -16.36 -6.09
N ARG A 260 3.58 -16.37 -4.81
CA ARG A 260 3.56 -17.56 -3.94
C ARG A 260 2.21 -17.83 -3.29
N ASP A 261 1.28 -16.88 -3.33
CA ASP A 261 -0.04 -17.04 -2.71
C ASP A 261 -0.96 -17.98 -3.52
N GLU A 262 -0.70 -19.28 -3.49
CA GLU A 262 -1.56 -20.33 -4.08
C GLU A 262 -2.87 -20.51 -3.29
N TRP A 263 -2.93 -20.02 -2.05
CA TRP A 263 -4.06 -20.19 -1.13
C TRP A 263 -5.07 -19.05 -1.17
N GLY A 264 -4.77 -17.94 -1.85
CA GLY A 264 -5.59 -16.74 -1.88
C GLY A 264 -5.70 -16.05 -0.51
N ILE A 265 -4.65 -16.14 0.30
CA ILE A 265 -4.61 -15.56 1.65
C ILE A 265 -4.45 -14.03 1.62
N LEU A 266 -3.86 -13.49 0.56
CA LEU A 266 -3.59 -12.05 0.46
C LEU A 266 -4.83 -11.30 -0.04
N ASP A 267 -5.14 -10.21 0.66
CA ASP A 267 -6.31 -9.38 0.49
C ASP A 267 -5.98 -7.91 0.22
N GLY A 268 -4.76 -7.46 0.57
CA GLY A 268 -4.36 -6.07 0.39
C GLY A 268 -2.84 -5.87 0.34
N MET A 269 -2.45 -4.76 -0.26
CA MET A 269 -1.06 -4.33 -0.39
C MET A 269 -0.95 -2.82 -0.11
N LEU A 270 -0.11 -2.45 0.85
CA LEU A 270 0.32 -1.07 1.06
C LEU A 270 1.69 -0.83 0.40
N VAL A 271 1.76 0.09 -0.55
CA VAL A 271 2.94 0.30 -1.41
C VAL A 271 3.37 1.76 -1.45
N ALA A 272 4.69 2.00 -1.44
CA ALA A 272 5.22 3.33 -1.67
C ALA A 272 5.01 3.74 -3.15
N ILE A 273 4.35 4.89 -3.37
CA ILE A 273 4.11 5.42 -4.71
C ILE A 273 3.99 6.94 -4.67
N ASN A 274 4.84 7.63 -5.44
CA ASN A 274 4.83 9.08 -5.61
C ASN A 274 5.46 9.49 -6.95
N ALA A 275 5.52 10.79 -7.22
CA ALA A 275 6.03 11.35 -8.47
C ALA A 275 7.52 11.06 -8.78
N ASN A 276 8.31 10.59 -7.79
CA ASN A 276 9.70 10.16 -7.98
C ASN A 276 9.84 8.63 -8.12
N ASP A 277 8.74 7.85 -8.16
CA ASP A 277 8.77 6.39 -8.29
C ASP A 277 9.57 5.92 -9.53
N ARG A 278 9.44 6.62 -10.66
CA ARG A 278 10.17 6.31 -11.91
C ARG A 278 11.67 6.59 -11.86
N LEU A 279 12.16 7.31 -10.86
CA LEU A 279 13.60 7.47 -10.64
C LEU A 279 14.21 6.24 -9.96
N MET A 280 13.37 5.35 -9.45
CA MET A 280 13.73 4.15 -8.69
C MET A 280 13.40 2.89 -9.49
N PHE A 281 13.63 1.71 -8.91
CA PHE A 281 13.02 0.48 -9.41
C PHE A 281 11.51 0.53 -9.13
N ASN A 282 10.79 1.09 -10.11
CA ASN A 282 9.45 1.64 -9.89
C ASN A 282 8.41 0.57 -9.56
N MET A 283 7.48 0.92 -8.68
CA MET A 283 6.39 0.06 -8.25
C MET A 283 5.26 0.04 -9.29
N GLN A 284 5.04 1.17 -9.98
CA GLN A 284 3.89 1.37 -10.88
C GLN A 284 3.86 0.45 -12.10
N HIS A 285 5.02 0.01 -12.62
CA HIS A 285 5.08 -0.93 -13.75
C HIS A 285 5.42 -2.36 -13.31
N ASN A 286 5.67 -2.58 -12.02
CA ASN A 286 6.07 -3.87 -11.47
C ASN A 286 5.00 -4.44 -10.54
N VAL A 287 5.09 -4.21 -9.23
CA VAL A 287 4.23 -4.89 -8.25
C VAL A 287 2.76 -4.45 -8.32
N ILE A 288 2.47 -3.18 -8.63
CA ILE A 288 1.10 -2.65 -8.62
C ILE A 288 0.19 -3.39 -9.62
N PRO A 289 0.58 -3.58 -10.90
CA PRO A 289 -0.20 -4.37 -11.85
C PRO A 289 -0.41 -5.83 -11.42
N VAL A 290 0.57 -6.44 -10.73
CA VAL A 290 0.45 -7.83 -10.24
C VAL A 290 -0.56 -7.91 -9.09
N ALA A 291 -0.52 -6.95 -8.16
CA ALA A 291 -1.49 -6.85 -7.08
C ALA A 291 -2.91 -6.60 -7.59
N GLU A 292 -3.07 -5.74 -8.60
CA GLU A 292 -4.37 -5.44 -9.22
C GLU A 292 -4.93 -6.68 -9.91
N ALA A 293 -4.11 -7.38 -10.70
CA ALA A 293 -4.52 -8.61 -11.36
C ALA A 293 -4.89 -9.74 -10.37
N LYS A 294 -4.30 -9.75 -9.19
CA LYS A 294 -4.66 -10.67 -8.08
C LYS A 294 -5.93 -10.22 -7.33
N GLY A 295 -6.41 -8.99 -7.57
CA GLY A 295 -7.59 -8.43 -6.92
C GLY A 295 -7.33 -7.88 -5.51
N LEU A 296 -6.09 -7.51 -5.18
CA LEU A 296 -5.76 -6.97 -3.86
C LEU A 296 -6.30 -5.55 -3.68
N GLY A 297 -6.66 -5.20 -2.45
CA GLY A 297 -6.86 -3.81 -2.06
C GLY A 297 -5.53 -3.06 -2.03
N ILE A 298 -5.27 -2.21 -3.03
CA ILE A 298 -4.01 -1.45 -3.16
C ILE A 298 -4.14 -0.08 -2.49
N ILE A 299 -3.27 0.17 -1.50
CA ILE A 299 -3.13 1.42 -0.78
C ILE A 299 -1.79 2.06 -1.14
N GLY A 300 -1.82 3.31 -1.60
CA GLY A 300 -0.62 4.12 -1.79
C GLY A 300 -0.17 4.76 -0.48
N MET A 301 1.14 4.97 -0.33
CA MET A 301 1.74 5.77 0.73
C MET A 301 2.96 6.54 0.23
N LYS A 302 3.50 7.41 1.09
CA LYS A 302 4.72 8.20 0.83
C LYS A 302 4.58 9.18 -0.34
N ALA A 303 3.37 9.74 -0.54
CA ALA A 303 3.09 10.80 -1.52
C ALA A 303 4.11 11.96 -1.47
N PHE A 304 4.60 12.28 -0.28
CA PHE A 304 5.58 13.36 -0.04
C PHE A 304 6.95 12.86 0.41
N ALA A 305 7.27 11.59 0.15
CA ALA A 305 8.52 10.93 0.54
C ALA A 305 8.89 11.13 2.03
N ASP A 306 7.94 10.87 2.94
CA ASP A 306 8.15 11.08 4.39
C ASP A 306 8.48 12.53 4.74
N ALA A 307 7.91 13.51 4.04
CA ALA A 307 8.28 14.95 4.11
C ALA A 307 9.68 15.29 3.60
N ALA A 308 10.46 14.32 3.10
CA ALA A 308 11.77 14.60 2.50
C ALA A 308 11.67 15.44 1.22
N MET A 309 10.52 15.49 0.55
CA MET A 309 10.28 16.43 -0.56
C MET A 309 10.23 17.90 -0.11
N TYR A 310 9.97 18.17 1.17
CA TYR A 310 9.83 19.53 1.71
C TYR A 310 11.06 19.92 2.53
N HIS A 311 11.03 19.74 3.85
CA HIS A 311 11.99 20.41 4.74
C HIS A 311 13.09 19.50 5.30
N LYS A 312 12.79 18.23 5.57
CA LYS A 312 13.71 17.33 6.31
C LYS A 312 14.62 16.54 5.40
N GLU A 313 15.80 16.14 5.86
CA GLU A 313 16.71 15.25 5.12
C GLU A 313 16.04 13.96 4.62
N SER A 314 16.57 13.41 3.51
CA SER A 314 16.15 12.13 2.91
C SER A 314 16.60 10.93 3.76
N ARG A 315 15.92 10.76 4.90
CA ARG A 315 16.07 9.67 5.87
C ARG A 315 14.73 9.40 6.55
N TRP A 316 14.60 8.33 7.31
CA TRP A 316 13.39 8.09 8.12
C TRP A 316 13.17 9.19 9.16
N SER A 317 11.90 9.58 9.34
CA SER A 317 11.48 10.41 10.47
C SER A 317 11.73 9.70 11.80
N ARG A 318 12.27 10.43 12.78
CA ARG A 318 12.66 9.87 14.09
C ARG A 318 12.21 10.70 15.28
N ASN A 319 11.63 11.87 15.04
CA ASN A 319 11.24 12.82 16.08
C ASN A 319 10.17 13.80 15.55
N PRO A 320 9.54 14.59 16.43
CA PRO A 320 8.52 15.55 16.04
C PRO A 320 8.98 16.64 15.06
N GLU A 321 10.25 17.04 15.05
CA GLU A 321 10.79 18.06 14.14
C GLU A 321 10.77 17.63 12.68
N ASP A 322 10.75 16.31 12.43
CA ASP A 322 10.60 15.74 11.09
C ASP A 322 9.16 15.86 10.55
N VAL A 323 8.18 16.23 11.38
CA VAL A 323 6.78 16.35 10.95
C VAL A 323 6.55 17.65 10.18
N TYR A 324 6.17 17.51 8.92
CA TYR A 324 5.79 18.64 8.08
C TYR A 324 4.35 19.11 8.36
N ARG A 325 4.20 20.40 8.67
CA ARG A 325 2.96 20.98 9.23
C ARG A 325 2.26 22.00 8.30
N GLN A 326 2.66 22.08 7.03
CA GLN A 326 2.09 23.03 6.05
C GLN A 326 1.45 22.31 4.85
N VAL A 327 0.78 23.06 3.97
CA VAL A 327 0.13 22.54 2.75
C VAL A 327 1.00 22.85 1.54
N GLY A 328 1.97 21.96 1.28
CA GLY A 328 2.96 22.15 0.22
C GLY A 328 3.78 23.44 0.39
N GLU A 329 4.63 23.75 -0.60
CA GLU A 329 5.45 24.95 -0.61
C GLU A 329 5.33 25.68 -1.96
N PRO A 330 5.68 26.98 -2.02
CA PRO A 330 5.88 27.65 -3.29
C PRO A 330 6.86 26.87 -4.17
N GLY A 331 6.42 26.49 -5.37
CA GLY A 331 7.22 25.67 -6.29
C GLY A 331 7.11 24.16 -6.08
N LEU A 332 6.48 23.69 -5.00
CA LEU A 332 6.16 22.28 -4.79
C LEU A 332 4.81 22.13 -4.07
N PRO A 333 3.68 22.41 -4.77
CA PRO A 333 2.35 22.24 -4.19
C PRO A 333 2.04 20.78 -3.88
N SER A 334 1.29 20.52 -2.81
CA SER A 334 0.95 19.15 -2.39
C SER A 334 -0.05 18.46 -3.34
N ARG A 335 -0.96 19.23 -3.95
CA ARG A 335 -2.07 18.70 -4.75
C ARG A 335 -1.60 17.83 -5.94
N PRO A 336 -0.70 18.30 -6.84
CA PRO A 336 -0.26 17.47 -7.96
C PRO A 336 0.45 16.18 -7.52
N LEU A 337 1.17 16.20 -6.39
CA LEU A 337 1.83 15.00 -5.85
C LEU A 337 0.80 13.97 -5.36
N ILE A 338 -0.30 14.41 -4.73
CA ILE A 338 -1.42 13.56 -4.33
C ILE A 338 -2.12 12.98 -5.57
N GLU A 339 -2.43 13.84 -6.54
CA GLU A 339 -3.13 13.47 -7.77
C GLU A 339 -2.32 12.45 -8.59
N TYR A 340 -1.00 12.65 -8.71
CA TYR A 340 -0.10 11.70 -9.36
C TYR A 340 -0.19 10.31 -8.72
N SER A 341 -0.06 10.23 -7.39
CA SER A 341 -0.13 8.97 -6.66
C SER A 341 -1.49 8.28 -6.81
N LEU A 342 -2.59 9.03 -6.85
CA LEU A 342 -3.96 8.50 -6.98
C LEU A 342 -4.37 8.12 -8.41
N THR A 343 -3.72 8.71 -9.42
CA THR A 343 -3.92 8.38 -10.83
C THR A 343 -2.95 7.33 -11.34
N THR A 344 -2.01 6.88 -10.51
CA THR A 344 -1.24 5.67 -10.83
C THR A 344 -2.21 4.48 -10.92
N PRO A 345 -2.27 3.79 -12.08
CA PRO A 345 -3.22 2.70 -12.29
C PRO A 345 -3.16 1.63 -11.18
N GLY A 346 -4.32 1.18 -10.72
CA GLY A 346 -4.47 0.18 -9.65
C GLY A 346 -4.54 0.75 -8.22
N VAL A 347 -4.15 2.01 -7.96
CA VAL A 347 -4.25 2.59 -6.61
C VAL A 347 -5.70 2.92 -6.25
N HIS A 348 -6.22 2.37 -5.15
CA HIS A 348 -7.61 2.59 -4.72
C HIS A 348 -7.75 3.73 -3.69
N THR A 349 -6.80 3.81 -2.76
CA THR A 349 -6.75 4.84 -1.71
C THR A 349 -5.31 5.24 -1.43
N LEU A 350 -5.10 6.45 -0.95
CA LEU A 350 -3.80 6.99 -0.59
C LEU A 350 -3.82 7.42 0.87
N ILE A 351 -2.98 6.80 1.71
CA ILE A 351 -2.81 7.23 3.09
C ILE A 351 -1.82 8.40 3.17
N ILE A 352 -2.24 9.46 3.86
CA ILE A 352 -1.41 10.64 4.09
C ILE A 352 -1.36 10.93 5.58
N GLY A 353 -0.14 11.03 6.12
CA GLY A 353 0.08 11.49 7.49
C GLY A 353 -0.21 12.98 7.60
N ILE A 354 -0.87 13.40 8.67
CA ILE A 354 -1.23 14.80 8.92
C ILE A 354 -0.35 15.34 10.04
N GLY A 355 0.37 16.42 9.75
CA GLY A 355 1.14 17.17 10.73
C GLY A 355 0.29 18.18 11.50
N GLN A 356 -0.62 18.87 10.81
CA GLN A 356 -1.40 19.97 11.35
C GLN A 356 -2.81 20.03 10.73
N ILE A 357 -3.79 20.33 11.57
CA ILE A 357 -5.10 20.82 11.13
C ILE A 357 -5.28 22.28 11.53
N ASP A 358 -6.13 22.97 10.78
CA ASP A 358 -6.43 24.40 10.98
C ASP A 358 -7.94 24.62 10.76
N GLU A 359 -8.46 25.69 11.31
CA GLU A 359 -9.82 26.17 11.06
C GLU A 359 -9.92 26.87 9.70
N ASP A 360 -8.84 27.53 9.25
CA ASP A 360 -8.72 27.98 7.87
C ASP A 360 -8.54 26.76 6.95
N PRO A 361 -9.53 26.46 6.09
CA PRO A 361 -9.45 25.30 5.21
C PRO A 361 -8.29 25.38 4.22
N MET A 362 -7.73 26.56 3.96
CA MET A 362 -6.54 26.71 3.10
C MET A 362 -5.23 26.31 3.79
N LYS A 363 -5.20 26.31 5.12
CA LYS A 363 -4.04 25.90 5.93
C LYS A 363 -4.19 24.50 6.49
N CYS A 364 -5.41 23.96 6.49
CA CYS A 364 -5.68 22.63 7.00
C CYS A 364 -5.24 21.55 6.00
N GLN A 365 -4.17 20.80 6.34
CA GLN A 365 -3.67 19.71 5.51
C GLN A 365 -4.75 18.68 5.20
N LEU A 366 -5.55 18.27 6.19
CA LEU A 366 -6.58 17.26 5.96
C LEU A 366 -7.67 17.71 4.97
N VAL A 367 -8.07 18.98 5.01
CA VAL A 367 -9.04 19.53 4.06
C VAL A 367 -8.41 19.64 2.67
N GLN A 368 -7.19 20.20 2.56
CA GLN A 368 -6.52 20.36 1.26
C GLN A 368 -6.19 19.01 0.61
N ASN A 369 -5.78 18.02 1.40
CA ASN A 369 -5.56 16.67 0.92
C ASN A 369 -6.86 16.04 0.40
N LEU A 370 -7.99 16.26 1.10
CA LEU A 370 -9.28 15.76 0.64
C LEU A 370 -9.66 16.36 -0.71
N TYR A 371 -9.49 17.67 -0.90
CA TYR A 371 -9.74 18.32 -2.19
C TYR A 371 -8.84 17.76 -3.31
N ALA A 372 -7.55 17.54 -3.03
CA ALA A 372 -6.62 16.95 -3.99
C ALA A 372 -6.95 15.49 -4.32
N SER A 373 -7.61 14.76 -3.42
CA SER A 373 -8.03 13.38 -3.65
C SER A 373 -9.33 13.23 -4.43
N GLN A 374 -9.95 14.32 -4.87
CA GLN A 374 -11.18 14.29 -5.70
C GLN A 374 -10.82 14.17 -7.19
N ILE A 375 -10.12 13.09 -7.54
CA ILE A 375 -9.62 12.84 -8.90
C ILE A 375 -9.95 11.42 -9.35
N GLU A 376 -10.49 11.29 -10.57
CA GLU A 376 -10.76 9.98 -11.17
C GLU A 376 -9.45 9.25 -11.52
N PRO A 377 -9.45 7.91 -11.63
CA PRO A 377 -8.24 7.14 -11.91
C PRO A 377 -7.45 7.59 -13.16
N ASP A 378 -8.13 8.09 -14.19
CA ASP A 378 -7.58 8.61 -15.44
C ASP A 378 -7.55 10.16 -15.50
N GLY A 379 -7.64 10.81 -14.34
CA GLY A 379 -7.77 12.27 -14.25
C GLY A 379 -6.51 13.08 -14.59
N LEU A 380 -5.39 12.44 -14.93
CA LEU A 380 -4.17 13.09 -15.43
C LEU A 380 -3.75 12.46 -16.76
N THR A 381 -3.45 13.29 -17.74
CA THR A 381 -2.84 12.85 -19.00
C THR A 381 -1.37 12.44 -18.81
N ASP A 382 -0.81 11.66 -19.75
CA ASP A 382 0.61 11.30 -19.72
C ASP A 382 1.54 12.53 -19.69
N GLU A 383 1.17 13.61 -20.38
CA GLU A 383 1.93 14.87 -20.39
C GLU A 383 1.89 15.56 -19.00
N GLU A 384 0.75 15.58 -18.34
CA GLU A 384 0.61 16.15 -17.00
C GLU A 384 1.36 15.32 -15.96
N ARG A 385 1.27 13.98 -16.05
CA ARG A 385 2.06 13.08 -15.21
C ARG A 385 3.55 13.37 -15.35
N LEU A 386 4.05 13.49 -16.59
CA LEU A 386 5.46 13.81 -16.85
C LEU A 386 5.87 15.18 -16.26
N LYS A 387 5.01 16.21 -16.33
CA LYS A 387 5.29 17.51 -15.71
C LYS A 387 5.40 17.40 -14.19
N ILE A 388 4.57 16.57 -13.55
CA ILE A 388 4.63 16.35 -12.10
C ILE A 388 5.87 15.55 -11.71
N GLU A 389 6.28 14.56 -12.50
CA GLU A 389 7.55 13.85 -12.33
C GLU A 389 8.73 14.82 -12.37
N GLN A 390 8.78 15.71 -13.37
CA GLN A 390 9.83 16.74 -13.48
C GLN A 390 9.82 17.72 -12.31
N LEU A 391 8.63 18.14 -11.86
CA LEU A 391 8.46 18.99 -10.68
C LEU A 391 9.03 18.33 -9.43
N ALA A 392 8.68 17.06 -9.18
CA ALA A 392 9.14 16.31 -8.02
C ALA A 392 10.63 15.95 -8.09
N ALA A 393 11.17 15.74 -9.29
CA ALA A 393 12.60 15.48 -9.49
C ALA A 393 13.49 16.68 -9.13
N ASN A 394 12.96 17.91 -9.19
CA ASN A 394 13.70 19.08 -8.72
C ASN A 394 13.84 19.13 -7.20
N ALA A 395 12.96 18.45 -6.45
CA ALA A 395 13.10 18.35 -5.01
C ALA A 395 14.33 17.48 -4.69
N LYS A 396 15.41 18.14 -4.23
CA LYS A 396 16.67 17.49 -3.84
C LYS A 396 17.26 16.59 -4.92
N ASP A 397 17.21 17.06 -6.17
CA ASP A 397 17.77 16.36 -7.33
C ASP A 397 17.24 14.92 -7.46
N GLY A 398 15.97 14.70 -7.11
CA GLY A 398 15.27 13.42 -7.21
C GLY A 398 15.62 12.41 -6.11
N LYS A 399 16.51 12.77 -5.16
CA LYS A 399 17.02 11.88 -4.10
C LYS A 399 16.13 11.84 -2.87
N THR A 400 14.82 11.93 -3.05
CA THR A 400 13.84 11.92 -1.95
C THR A 400 13.38 10.52 -1.57
N ASN A 401 13.40 9.57 -2.52
CA ASN A 401 12.90 8.21 -2.29
C ASN A 401 14.00 7.27 -1.74
N TYR A 402 14.61 7.66 -0.62
CA TYR A 402 15.66 6.89 0.07
C TYR A 402 15.21 5.50 0.58
N PHE A 403 13.90 5.23 0.56
CA PHE A 403 13.26 4.00 1.00
C PHE A 403 12.96 3.02 -0.14
N GLN A 404 13.23 3.43 -1.39
CA GLN A 404 13.05 2.61 -2.59
C GLN A 404 14.39 2.10 -3.10
N MET A 405 14.36 0.93 -3.73
CA MET A 405 15.52 0.31 -4.35
C MET A 405 15.92 1.16 -5.55
N GLY A 406 17.21 1.50 -5.65
CA GLY A 406 17.75 2.21 -6.80
C GLY A 406 17.49 1.43 -8.09
N LYS A 407 17.49 2.13 -9.22
CA LYS A 407 17.54 1.45 -10.53
C LYS A 407 18.81 0.61 -10.57
N GLU A 408 18.67 -0.70 -10.52
CA GLU A 408 19.76 -1.57 -10.93
C GLU A 408 19.75 -1.64 -12.46
N GLU A 409 20.92 -1.57 -13.09
CA GLU A 409 21.09 -1.82 -14.53
C GLU A 409 20.69 -3.25 -14.95
N PHE A 410 20.23 -4.07 -14.00
CA PHE A 410 19.63 -5.37 -14.24
C PHE A 410 18.14 -5.24 -14.45
N VAL A 411 17.77 -4.80 -15.65
CA VAL A 411 16.47 -5.15 -16.21
C VAL A 411 16.53 -6.63 -16.57
N ALA A 412 16.37 -7.49 -15.55
CA ALA A 412 16.39 -8.93 -15.73
C ALA A 412 15.33 -9.27 -16.78
N GLY A 413 15.79 -9.81 -17.92
CA GLY A 413 14.92 -10.37 -18.94
C GLY A 413 14.05 -11.48 -18.36
N PRO A 414 13.33 -12.22 -19.22
CA PRO A 414 12.54 -13.37 -18.81
C PRO A 414 13.29 -14.27 -17.82
N ARG A 415 12.72 -14.50 -16.64
CA ARG A 415 13.40 -15.22 -15.55
C ARG A 415 13.15 -16.72 -15.66
N MET A 416 14.10 -17.53 -15.21
CA MET A 416 13.95 -19.00 -15.15
C MET A 416 13.45 -19.63 -16.47
N LEU A 417 14.01 -19.23 -17.61
CA LEU A 417 13.69 -19.81 -18.90
C LEU A 417 14.04 -21.30 -18.93
N LYS A 418 13.07 -22.14 -19.32
CA LYS A 418 13.20 -23.59 -19.40
C LYS A 418 12.66 -24.11 -20.73
N LYS A 419 13.15 -25.28 -21.12
CA LYS A 419 12.67 -26.05 -22.27
C LYS A 419 12.22 -27.42 -21.80
N GLU A 420 11.05 -27.84 -22.26
CA GLU A 420 10.51 -29.18 -22.14
C GLU A 420 10.07 -29.69 -23.52
N GLU A 421 9.94 -31.01 -23.67
CA GLU A 421 9.31 -31.61 -24.85
C GLU A 421 7.95 -32.21 -24.43
N LYS A 422 6.87 -31.84 -25.13
CA LYS A 422 5.53 -32.38 -24.90
C LYS A 422 4.87 -32.75 -26.20
N ALA A 423 4.44 -34.00 -26.32
CA ALA A 423 3.79 -34.54 -27.52
C ALA A 423 4.55 -34.25 -28.84
N GLY A 424 5.89 -34.34 -28.81
CA GLY A 424 6.77 -34.09 -29.95
C GLY A 424 7.01 -32.61 -30.28
N LYS A 425 6.55 -31.68 -29.42
CA LYS A 425 6.76 -30.23 -29.58
C LYS A 425 7.73 -29.69 -28.53
N ASN A 426 8.48 -28.65 -28.90
CA ASN A 426 9.26 -27.88 -27.95
C ASN A 426 8.34 -26.91 -27.19
N VAL A 427 8.40 -26.96 -25.87
CA VAL A 427 7.65 -26.08 -24.96
C VAL A 427 8.65 -25.25 -24.17
N PHE A 428 8.62 -23.95 -24.38
CA PHE A 428 9.43 -22.98 -23.62
C PHE A 428 8.58 -22.32 -22.56
N SER A 429 9.09 -22.24 -21.33
CA SER A 429 8.41 -21.56 -20.23
C SER A 429 9.33 -20.63 -19.46
N TRP A 430 8.79 -19.53 -18.94
CA TRP A 430 9.55 -18.53 -18.18
C TRP A 430 8.66 -17.77 -17.18
N GLN A 431 9.31 -17.22 -16.16
CA GLN A 431 8.75 -16.28 -15.20
C GLN A 431 8.87 -14.84 -15.75
N THR A 432 7.95 -13.95 -15.36
CA THR A 432 7.92 -12.57 -15.84
C THR A 432 9.27 -11.87 -15.65
N ALA A 433 9.67 -11.12 -16.68
CA ALA A 433 10.68 -10.07 -16.55
C ALA A 433 10.17 -8.91 -15.69
N PHE A 434 11.08 -8.06 -15.23
CA PHE A 434 10.74 -6.81 -14.55
C PHE A 434 10.73 -5.64 -15.53
N ALA A 435 9.80 -4.71 -15.33
CA ALA A 435 9.66 -3.52 -16.16
C ALA A 435 10.64 -2.43 -15.72
N GLY A 436 11.21 -1.72 -16.69
CA GLY A 436 11.97 -0.49 -16.47
C GLY A 436 11.05 0.72 -16.44
N ASP A 437 11.45 1.80 -17.13
CA ASP A 437 10.69 3.04 -17.17
C ASP A 437 9.34 2.93 -17.87
N GLU A 438 9.17 1.91 -18.70
CA GLU A 438 7.97 1.62 -19.46
C GLU A 438 7.48 0.19 -19.18
N PRO A 439 6.16 -0.05 -19.17
CA PRO A 439 5.62 -1.37 -18.91
C PRO A 439 5.93 -2.33 -20.07
N ILE A 440 6.12 -3.60 -19.74
CA ILE A 440 6.35 -4.67 -20.72
C ILE A 440 5.09 -4.83 -21.57
N SER A 441 5.25 -4.89 -22.90
CA SER A 441 4.16 -5.08 -23.85
C SER A 441 3.99 -6.55 -24.25
N HIS A 442 5.08 -7.24 -24.58
CA HIS A 442 5.07 -8.63 -25.01
C HIS A 442 6.46 -9.27 -24.88
N TYR A 443 6.50 -10.58 -25.13
CA TYR A 443 7.71 -11.36 -25.30
C TYR A 443 7.86 -11.82 -26.75
N GLU A 444 9.10 -11.90 -27.22
CA GLU A 444 9.47 -12.54 -28.47
C GLU A 444 10.34 -13.77 -28.16
N VAL A 445 9.97 -14.93 -28.70
CA VAL A 445 10.79 -16.14 -28.61
C VAL A 445 11.62 -16.24 -29.88
N LEU A 446 12.94 -16.26 -29.74
CA LEU A 446 13.88 -16.36 -30.85
C LEU A 446 14.53 -17.74 -30.87
N ILE A 447 14.63 -18.33 -32.06
CA ILE A 447 15.34 -19.60 -32.32
C ILE A 447 16.34 -19.33 -33.44
N ASP A 448 17.63 -19.54 -33.15
CA ASP A 448 18.76 -19.24 -34.05
C ASP A 448 18.68 -17.82 -34.64
N GLY A 449 18.34 -16.84 -33.79
CA GLY A 449 18.23 -15.43 -34.15
C GLY A 449 16.94 -15.02 -34.88
N GLN A 450 16.06 -15.96 -35.24
CA GLN A 450 14.77 -15.66 -35.90
C GLN A 450 13.61 -15.69 -34.90
N VAL A 451 12.69 -14.73 -35.02
CA VAL A 451 11.47 -14.72 -34.19
C VAL A 451 10.59 -15.93 -34.55
N ALA A 452 10.48 -16.85 -33.60
CA ALA A 452 9.64 -18.03 -33.70
C ALA A 452 8.17 -17.70 -33.39
N GLY A 453 7.92 -16.74 -32.51
CA GLY A 453 6.59 -16.23 -32.17
C GLY A 453 6.63 -15.20 -31.05
N THR A 454 5.45 -14.64 -30.73
CA THR A 454 5.29 -13.63 -29.68
C THR A 454 4.23 -14.04 -28.65
N VAL A 455 4.42 -13.60 -27.41
CA VAL A 455 3.48 -13.85 -26.30
C VAL A 455 3.16 -12.53 -25.62
N LYS A 456 1.88 -12.12 -25.63
CA LYS A 456 1.44 -10.87 -24.98
C LYS A 456 1.75 -10.90 -23.48
N HIS A 457 2.31 -9.81 -22.95
CA HIS A 457 2.53 -9.69 -21.51
C HIS A 457 1.21 -9.50 -20.77
N LYS A 458 1.12 -10.13 -19.59
CA LYS A 458 0.06 -9.92 -18.60
C LYS A 458 0.72 -10.00 -17.23
N PRO A 459 0.24 -9.29 -16.20
CA PRO A 459 0.76 -9.46 -14.85
C PRO A 459 0.67 -10.94 -14.42
N GLN A 460 1.81 -11.52 -14.07
CA GLN A 460 1.88 -12.92 -13.65
C GLN A 460 1.55 -13.01 -12.16
N THR A 461 0.38 -13.55 -11.82
CA THR A 461 -0.12 -13.58 -10.43
C THR A 461 0.30 -14.81 -9.64
N LEU A 462 0.87 -15.84 -10.28
CA LEU A 462 1.30 -17.10 -9.65
C LEU A 462 2.56 -17.64 -10.34
N LYS A 463 3.52 -18.16 -9.56
CA LYS A 463 4.71 -18.84 -10.11
C LYS A 463 4.36 -20.14 -10.84
N SER A 464 3.33 -20.84 -10.36
CA SER A 464 2.81 -22.08 -10.96
C SER A 464 2.19 -21.89 -12.35
N LYS A 465 1.95 -20.64 -12.75
CA LYS A 465 1.41 -20.27 -14.07
C LYS A 465 2.42 -19.40 -14.83
N PRO A 466 3.55 -19.98 -15.28
CA PRO A 466 4.52 -19.26 -16.08
C PRO A 466 3.95 -18.87 -17.45
N PHE A 467 4.65 -17.98 -18.15
CA PHE A 467 4.44 -17.81 -19.58
C PHE A 467 4.88 -19.07 -20.32
N VAL A 468 4.20 -19.41 -21.40
CA VAL A 468 4.45 -20.62 -22.19
C VAL A 468 4.39 -20.28 -23.68
N PHE A 469 5.30 -20.87 -24.45
CA PHE A 469 5.29 -20.85 -25.90
C PHE A 469 5.61 -22.25 -26.44
N GLU A 470 4.75 -22.76 -27.33
CA GLU A 470 4.88 -24.07 -27.94
C GLU A 470 5.21 -23.94 -29.43
N THR A 471 6.14 -24.74 -29.92
CA THR A 471 6.55 -24.71 -31.33
C THR A 471 7.19 -26.03 -31.77
N ASP A 472 7.03 -26.34 -33.06
CA ASP A 472 7.72 -27.46 -33.72
C ASP A 472 9.15 -27.07 -34.14
N LYS A 473 9.51 -25.78 -34.07
CA LYS A 473 10.84 -25.28 -34.41
C LYS A 473 11.86 -25.67 -33.35
N SER A 474 13.06 -26.05 -33.79
CA SER A 474 14.24 -26.31 -32.95
C SER A 474 15.42 -25.50 -33.48
N GLY A 475 16.36 -25.18 -32.59
CA GLY A 475 17.60 -24.50 -32.95
C GLY A 475 18.67 -24.70 -31.88
N ALA A 476 19.90 -24.33 -32.20
CA ALA A 476 21.03 -24.41 -31.29
C ALA A 476 20.96 -23.30 -30.21
N GLU A 477 20.37 -22.15 -30.56
CA GLU A 477 20.20 -21.03 -29.65
C GLU A 477 18.71 -20.69 -29.49
N VAL A 478 18.27 -20.60 -28.24
CA VAL A 478 16.93 -20.12 -27.89
C VAL A 478 17.04 -18.94 -26.93
N LEU A 479 16.39 -17.84 -27.28
CA LEU A 479 16.30 -16.64 -26.46
C LEU A 479 14.83 -16.26 -26.27
N VAL A 480 14.51 -15.66 -25.12
CA VAL A 480 13.25 -14.94 -24.95
C VAL A 480 13.56 -13.48 -24.63
N ALA A 481 12.97 -12.58 -25.40
CA ALA A 481 13.13 -11.15 -25.26
C ALA A 481 11.85 -10.52 -24.70
N ALA A 482 11.92 -9.79 -23.60
CA ALA A 482 10.87 -8.90 -23.13
C ALA A 482 10.98 -7.56 -23.87
N ILE A 483 9.87 -7.09 -24.44
CA ILE A 483 9.78 -5.83 -25.19
C ILE A 483 8.87 -4.87 -24.43
N ASP A 484 9.37 -3.69 -24.08
CA ASP A 484 8.54 -2.64 -23.44
C ASP A 484 7.70 -1.85 -24.46
N LYS A 485 6.86 -0.92 -23.98
CA LYS A 485 6.01 -0.10 -24.86
C LYS A 485 6.77 0.83 -25.81
N THR A 486 8.04 1.12 -25.53
CA THR A 486 8.92 1.94 -26.37
C THR A 486 9.82 1.12 -27.29
N GLY A 487 9.77 -0.21 -27.19
CA GLY A 487 10.55 -1.13 -28.00
C GLY A 487 11.92 -1.51 -27.40
N ASN A 488 12.23 -1.09 -26.17
CA ASN A 488 13.45 -1.56 -25.50
C ASN A 488 13.35 -3.05 -25.21
N ARG A 489 14.51 -3.71 -25.19
CA ARG A 489 14.61 -5.16 -25.25
C ARG A 489 15.50 -5.69 -24.13
N MET A 490 14.97 -6.57 -23.30
CA MET A 490 15.73 -7.36 -22.33
C MET A 490 15.64 -8.84 -22.67
N GLN A 491 16.77 -9.54 -22.70
CA GLN A 491 16.80 -10.94 -23.17
C GLN A 491 17.28 -11.89 -22.09
N ALA A 492 16.79 -13.11 -22.16
CA ALA A 492 17.31 -14.26 -21.43
C ALA A 492 17.62 -15.38 -22.43
N LYS A 493 18.76 -16.03 -22.25
CA LYS A 493 19.19 -17.17 -23.04
C LYS A 493 18.85 -18.46 -22.30
N LEU A 494 18.38 -19.46 -23.04
CA LEU A 494 18.24 -20.81 -22.52
C LEU A 494 19.65 -21.33 -22.21
N VAL A 495 19.92 -21.58 -20.92
CA VAL A 495 21.22 -22.10 -20.43
C VAL A 495 21.29 -23.60 -20.61
#